data_AF-A0AAD7HWN3-F1
#
_entry.id   AF-A0AAD7HWN3-F1
#
_cell.length_a   1.000
_cell.length_b   1.000
_cell.length_c   1.000
_cell.angle_alpha   90.00
_cell.angle_beta   90.00
_cell.angle_gamma   90.00
#
_symmetry.space_group_name_H-M   'P 1'
#
loop_
_entity.id
_entity.type
_entity.pdbx_description
1 polymer ?
#
loop_
_entity_poly.entity_id
_entity_poly.type
_entity_poly.pdbx_seq_one_letter_code
_entity_poly.pdbx_strand_id
1 'polypeptide(L)'
;MFAPCVDAALEFSTVHARFLECGMMSGSNTSYWNLNLVIGKVLRIYGVQLFCLRPKYNAEFYATIPPLLVSGELKYWEDVMMGLDTVGDVVLGIQKGTNHRKLVVIVAKE
;
A
#
# COMPACT_ATOMS: atom_id res chain seq x y z
N MET A 1 -5.33 9.23 -23.03
CA MET A 1 -5.23 10.08 -21.82
C MET A 1 -5.35 9.15 -20.63
N PHE A 2 -4.22 8.72 -20.06
CA PHE A 2 -4.22 7.82 -18.91
C PHE A 2 -4.60 8.64 -17.68
N ALA A 3 -5.80 8.43 -17.13
CA ALA A 3 -6.16 9.01 -15.84
C ALA A 3 -5.27 8.37 -14.77
N PRO A 4 -4.58 9.17 -13.92
CA PRO A 4 -3.96 8.67 -12.69
C PRO A 4 -4.95 7.78 -11.93
N CYS A 5 -4.50 6.65 -11.37
CA CYS A 5 -5.39 5.63 -10.78
C CYS A 5 -6.40 6.20 -9.77
N VAL A 6 -6.00 7.20 -8.98
CA VAL A 6 -6.88 7.92 -8.04
C VAL A 6 -7.99 8.70 -8.75
N ASP A 7 -7.68 9.41 -9.83
CA ASP A 7 -8.68 10.20 -10.55
C ASP A 7 -9.77 9.28 -11.11
N ALA A 8 -9.38 8.17 -11.75
CA ALA A 8 -10.34 7.18 -12.22
C ALA A 8 -11.19 6.60 -11.06
N ALA A 9 -10.56 6.29 -9.92
CA ALA A 9 -11.28 5.76 -8.76
C ALA A 9 -12.33 6.76 -8.21
N LEU A 10 -11.99 8.06 -8.15
CA LEU A 10 -12.93 9.11 -7.76
C LEU A 10 -14.10 9.22 -8.75
N GLU A 11 -13.82 9.16 -10.05
CA GLU A 11 -14.81 9.26 -11.13
C GLU A 11 -15.81 8.10 -11.16
N PHE A 12 -15.36 6.87 -10.89
CA PHE A 12 -16.23 5.69 -10.91
C PHE A 12 -16.77 5.28 -9.53
N SER A 13 -16.45 6.02 -8.47
CA SER A 13 -16.98 5.76 -7.12
C SER A 13 -18.46 6.06 -6.95
N THR A 14 -19.08 5.41 -5.97
CA THR A 14 -20.46 5.69 -5.54
C THR A 14 -20.52 6.95 -4.66
N VAL A 15 -21.72 7.53 -4.54
CA VAL A 15 -21.99 8.60 -3.57
C VAL A 15 -21.69 8.07 -2.15
N HIS A 16 -21.05 8.88 -1.32
CA HIS A 16 -20.55 8.55 0.01
C HIS A 16 -19.41 7.53 0.10
N ALA A 17 -18.75 7.19 -1.01
CA ALA A 17 -17.59 6.32 -0.99
C ALA A 17 -16.48 6.87 -0.08
N ARG A 18 -15.66 5.95 0.45
CA ARG A 18 -14.56 6.23 1.36
C ARG A 18 -13.25 5.77 0.75
N PHE A 19 -12.25 6.63 0.82
CA PHE A 19 -10.91 6.38 0.31
C PHE A 19 -9.94 6.42 1.48
N LEU A 20 -9.13 5.37 1.61
CA LEU A 20 -8.07 5.25 2.61
C LEU A 20 -6.73 5.36 1.90
N GLU A 21 -6.15 6.55 1.92
CA GLU A 21 -4.94 6.89 1.19
C GLU A 21 -3.71 6.59 2.06
N CYS A 22 -2.96 5.53 1.74
CA CYS A 22 -1.76 5.14 2.50
C CYS A 22 -0.46 5.67 1.89
N GLY A 23 -0.45 5.97 0.58
CA GLY A 23 0.73 6.41 -0.14
C GLY A 23 0.44 6.66 -1.62
N MET A 24 1.36 7.35 -2.28
CA MET A 24 1.24 7.80 -3.67
C MET A 24 2.49 7.40 -4.47
N MET A 25 2.67 6.09 -4.68
CA MET A 25 3.88 5.54 -5.30
C MET A 25 4.10 6.00 -6.76
N SER A 26 3.02 6.34 -7.48
CA SER A 26 3.10 6.91 -8.83
C SER A 26 3.65 8.34 -8.85
N GLY A 27 3.87 8.96 -7.68
CA GLY A 27 4.30 10.34 -7.54
C GLY A 27 3.19 11.37 -7.64
N SER A 28 3.51 12.62 -7.29
CA SER A 28 2.60 13.78 -7.23
C SER A 28 2.75 14.74 -8.41
N ASN A 29 3.38 14.31 -9.52
CA ASN A 29 3.71 15.19 -10.64
C ASN A 29 2.52 15.50 -11.57
N THR A 30 1.32 15.05 -11.21
CA THR A 30 0.07 15.31 -11.91
C THR A 30 -0.93 15.99 -10.99
N SER A 31 -1.59 17.01 -11.53
CA SER A 31 -2.68 17.71 -10.84
C SER A 31 -3.90 16.79 -10.74
N TYR A 32 -4.44 16.61 -9.53
CA TYR A 32 -5.73 15.94 -9.30
C TYR A 32 -6.85 16.85 -9.81
N TRP A 33 -7.39 16.56 -10.99
CA TRP A 33 -8.31 17.47 -11.70
C TRP A 33 -9.78 17.27 -11.32
N ASN A 34 -10.13 16.20 -10.61
CA ASN A 34 -11.51 15.83 -10.31
C ASN A 34 -11.86 15.88 -8.81
N LEU A 35 -11.12 16.65 -8.01
CA LEU A 35 -11.40 16.84 -6.59
C LEU A 35 -12.77 17.47 -6.31
N ASN A 36 -13.38 18.13 -7.31
CA ASN A 36 -14.77 18.59 -7.21
C ASN A 36 -15.76 17.45 -6.93
N LEU A 37 -15.43 16.22 -7.33
CA LEU A 37 -16.25 15.03 -7.04
C LEU A 37 -16.34 14.72 -5.55
N VAL A 38 -15.39 15.19 -4.73
CA VAL A 38 -15.47 15.06 -3.27
C VAL A 38 -16.74 15.72 -2.74
N ILE A 39 -17.08 16.89 -3.29
CA ILE A 39 -18.32 17.59 -2.94
C ILE A 39 -19.51 16.92 -3.64
N GLY A 40 -19.42 16.73 -4.96
CA GLY A 40 -20.54 16.24 -5.78
C GLY A 40 -21.04 14.85 -5.37
N LYS A 41 -20.14 13.99 -4.87
CA LYS A 41 -20.46 12.64 -4.39
C LYS A 41 -20.34 12.50 -2.87
N VAL A 42 -20.07 13.58 -2.14
CA VAL A 42 -19.91 13.57 -0.67
C VAL A 42 -18.91 12.50 -0.22
N LEU A 43 -17.76 12.46 -0.89
CA LEU A 43 -16.71 11.47 -0.64
C LEU A 43 -15.98 11.79 0.67
N ARG A 44 -15.44 10.75 1.30
CA ARG A 44 -14.56 10.91 2.47
C ARG A 44 -13.19 10.33 2.14
N ILE A 45 -12.17 11.17 2.14
CA ILE A 45 -10.79 10.77 1.84
C ILE A 45 -9.98 10.92 3.13
N TYR A 46 -9.38 9.83 3.58
CA TYR A 46 -8.60 9.77 4.81
C TYR A 46 -7.16 9.37 4.52
N GLY A 47 -6.22 10.19 4.98
CA GLY A 47 -4.82 9.76 5.07
C GLY A 47 -4.66 8.69 6.15
N VAL A 48 -4.03 7.57 5.80
CA VAL A 48 -3.76 6.47 6.71
C VAL A 48 -2.25 6.30 6.84
N GLN A 49 -1.73 6.53 8.05
CA GLN A 49 -0.31 6.41 8.34
C GLN A 49 -0.09 5.34 9.43
N LEU A 50 0.68 4.31 9.09
CA LEU A 50 0.96 3.18 9.99
C LEU A 50 1.57 3.66 11.30
N PHE A 51 2.48 4.62 11.27
CA PHE A 51 3.15 5.13 12.47
C PHE A 51 2.18 5.81 13.46
N CYS A 52 1.07 6.37 12.97
CA CYS A 52 0.04 6.96 13.82
C CYS A 52 -0.91 5.90 14.42
N LEU A 53 -1.14 4.79 13.71
CA LEU A 53 -2.08 3.75 14.11
C LEU A 53 -1.43 2.66 14.96
N ARG A 54 -0.15 2.36 14.74
CA ARG A 54 0.57 1.27 15.41
C ARG A 54 0.47 1.33 16.94
N PRO A 55 0.68 2.47 17.63
CA PRO A 55 0.59 2.50 19.10
C PRO A 55 -0.76 2.06 19.65
N LYS A 56 -1.85 2.30 18.89
CA LYS A 56 -3.21 1.92 19.29
C LYS A 56 -3.52 0.44 19.03
N TYR A 57 -3.07 -0.09 17.90
CA TYR A 57 -3.52 -1.40 17.42
C TYR A 57 -2.46 -2.51 17.48
N ASN A 58 -1.25 -2.24 17.98
CA ASN A 58 -0.16 -3.22 17.97
C ASN A 58 -0.55 -4.54 18.65
N ALA A 59 -1.13 -4.46 19.85
CA ALA A 59 -1.52 -5.64 20.62
C ALA A 59 -2.59 -6.48 19.88
N GLU A 60 -3.62 -5.82 19.34
CA GLU A 60 -4.70 -6.48 18.60
C GLU A 60 -4.19 -7.12 17.31
N PHE A 61 -3.28 -6.45 16.60
CA PHE A 61 -2.65 -6.95 15.38
C PHE A 61 -1.94 -8.28 15.64
N TYR A 62 -1.11 -8.36 16.68
CA TYR A 62 -0.39 -9.59 17.03
C TYR A 62 -1.28 -10.67 17.68
N ALA A 63 -2.44 -10.29 18.24
CA ALA A 63 -3.43 -11.26 18.70
C ALA A 63 -4.21 -11.89 17.53
N THR A 64 -4.42 -11.15 16.45
CA THR A 64 -5.33 -11.54 15.36
C THR A 64 -4.62 -12.13 14.14
N ILE A 65 -3.53 -11.51 13.68
CA ILE A 65 -2.91 -11.86 12.40
C ILE A 65 -2.16 -13.21 12.44
N PRO A 66 -1.32 -13.53 13.45
CA PRO A 66 -0.60 -14.80 13.47
C PRO A 66 -1.50 -16.04 13.45
N PRO A 67 -2.61 -16.13 14.22
CA PRO A 67 -3.54 -17.25 14.11
C PRO A 67 -4.09 -17.44 12.69
N LEU A 68 -4.43 -16.35 11.98
CA LEU A 68 -4.94 -16.41 10.61
C LEU A 68 -3.89 -16.89 9.59
N LEU A 69 -2.61 -16.58 9.84
CA LEU A 69 -1.50 -17.11 9.05
C LEU A 69 -1.33 -18.62 9.27
N VAL A 70 -1.41 -19.06 10.53
CA VAL A 70 -1.29 -20.48 10.90
C VAL A 70 -2.48 -21.29 10.38
N SER A 71 -3.71 -20.76 10.44
CA SER A 71 -4.89 -21.43 9.90
C SER A 71 -4.91 -21.46 8.36
N GLY A 72 -4.09 -20.64 7.71
CA GLY A 72 -4.06 -20.50 6.25
C GLY A 72 -5.21 -19.68 5.67
N GLU A 73 -6.03 -19.07 6.53
CA GLU A 73 -7.05 -18.08 6.15
C GLU A 73 -6.42 -16.81 5.58
N LEU A 74 -5.23 -16.45 6.08
CA LEU A 74 -4.37 -15.43 5.52
C LEU A 74 -3.13 -16.07 4.90
N LYS A 75 -2.85 -15.73 3.63
CA LYS A 75 -1.66 -16.19 2.90
C LYS A 75 -0.78 -15.00 2.56
N TYR A 76 0.52 -15.20 2.64
CA TYR A 76 1.52 -14.21 2.23
C TYR A 76 2.55 -14.87 1.32
N TRP A 77 3.19 -14.05 0.49
CA TRP A 77 4.26 -14.48 -0.38
C TRP A 77 5.38 -13.45 -0.34
N GLU A 78 6.60 -13.97 -0.39
CA GLU A 78 7.81 -13.17 -0.39
C GLU A 78 8.68 -13.54 -1.59
N ASP A 79 9.34 -12.52 -2.13
CA ASP A 79 10.43 -12.68 -3.07
C ASP A 79 11.72 -12.47 -2.28
N VAL A 80 12.49 -13.55 -2.07
CA VAL A 80 13.65 -13.56 -1.17
C VAL A 80 14.94 -13.43 -1.97
N MET A 81 15.75 -12.43 -1.61
CA MET A 81 17.08 -12.16 -2.16
C MET A 81 18.14 -12.40 -1.09
N MET A 82 19.30 -12.92 -1.48
CA MET A 82 20.40 -13.20 -0.55
C MET A 82 21.52 -12.19 -0.73
N GLY A 83 22.05 -11.66 0.38
CA GLY A 83 23.21 -10.78 0.37
C GLY A 83 22.85 -9.30 0.33
N LEU A 84 23.57 -8.51 1.12
CA LEU A 84 23.38 -7.05 1.23
C LEU A 84 23.66 -6.31 -0.09
N ASP A 85 24.54 -6.88 -0.91
CA ASP A 85 24.89 -6.39 -2.24
C ASP A 85 23.69 -6.30 -3.19
N THR A 86 22.62 -7.08 -2.94
CA THR A 86 21.41 -7.07 -3.77
C THR A 86 20.45 -5.91 -3.47
N VAL A 87 20.64 -5.15 -2.38
CA VAL A 87 19.67 -4.12 -1.94
C VAL A 87 19.44 -3.03 -2.98
N GLY A 88 20.48 -2.61 -3.70
CA GLY A 88 20.36 -1.57 -4.73
C GLY A 88 19.40 -1.98 -5.85
N ASP A 89 19.57 -3.20 -6.36
CA ASP A 89 18.72 -3.76 -7.41
C ASP A 89 17.29 -3.99 -6.92
N VAL A 90 17.13 -4.43 -5.66
CA VAL A 90 15.82 -4.61 -5.01
C VAL A 90 15.05 -3.28 -4.94
N VAL A 91 15.69 -2.21 -4.45
CA VAL A 91 15.05 -0.88 -4.35
C VAL A 91 14.71 -0.34 -5.73
N LEU A 92 15.61 -0.50 -6.71
CA LEU A 92 15.35 -0.09 -8.09
C LEU A 92 14.16 -0.85 -8.68
N GLY A 93 14.06 -2.15 -8.42
CA GLY A 93 12.95 -2.99 -8.86
C GLY A 93 11.61 -2.53 -8.29
N ILE A 94 11.56 -2.15 -7.01
CA ILE A 94 10.35 -1.60 -6.38
C ILE A 94 9.91 -0.31 -7.07
N GLN A 95 10.85 0.60 -7.33
CA GLN A 95 10.54 1.88 -7.99
C GLN A 95 10.09 1.71 -9.44
N LYS A 96 10.61 0.69 -10.14
CA LYS A 96 10.18 0.33 -11.50
C LYS A 96 8.93 -0.55 -11.53
N GLY A 97 8.43 -1.01 -10.38
CA GLY A 97 7.29 -1.92 -10.28
C GLY A 97 7.56 -3.31 -10.88
N THR A 98 8.82 -3.76 -10.91
CA THR A 98 9.20 -5.08 -11.47
C THR A 98 9.19 -6.21 -10.43
N ASN A 99 8.92 -5.90 -9.16
CA ASN A 99 8.73 -6.90 -8.12
C ASN A 99 7.28 -7.42 -8.12
N HIS A 100 7.10 -8.69 -7.77
CA HIS A 100 5.76 -9.28 -7.76
C HIS A 100 5.15 -9.34 -6.35
N ARG A 101 6.00 -9.47 -5.33
CA ARG A 101 5.58 -9.72 -3.94
C ARG A 101 6.35 -8.86 -2.95
N LYS A 102 6.20 -9.16 -1.67
CA LYS A 102 7.01 -8.56 -0.61
C LYS A 102 8.46 -9.00 -0.77
N LEU A 103 9.32 -8.06 -1.12
CA LEU A 103 10.75 -8.31 -1.20
C LEU A 103 11.37 -8.40 0.21
N VAL A 104 12.19 -9.42 0.41
CA VAL A 104 12.98 -9.66 1.63
C VAL A 104 14.43 -9.89 1.25
N VAL A 105 15.35 -9.14 1.85
CA VAL A 105 16.79 -9.35 1.67
C VAL A 105 17.34 -10.03 2.92
N ILE A 106 17.82 -11.26 2.78
CA ILE A 106 18.53 -11.97 3.84
C ILE A 106 19.99 -11.52 3.81
N VAL A 107 20.33 -10.64 4.76
CA VAL A 107 21.66 -10.04 4.88
C VAL A 107 22.70 -11.05 5.37
N ALA A 108 22.32 -11.87 6.34
CA ALA A 108 23.12 -12.97 6.86
C ALA A 108 22.17 -14.09 7.29
N LYS A 109 22.65 -15.34 7.28
CA LYS A 109 21.93 -16.45 7.90
C LYS A 109 22.20 -16.44 9.41
N GLU A 110 21.18 -16.82 10.17
CA GLU A 110 21.32 -17.12 11.61
C GLU A 110 22.26 -18.30 11.86
#